data_AF-A0A2J8MD15-F1
#
_entry.id   AF-A0A2J8MD15-F1
#
_cell.length_a   1.000
_cell.length_b   1.000
_cell.length_c   1.000
_cell.angle_alpha   90.00
_cell.angle_beta   90.00
_cell.angle_gamma   90.00
#
_symmetry.space_group_name_H-M   'P 1'
#
loop_
_entity.id
_entity.type
_entity.pdbx_description
1 polymer ?
#
loop_
_entity_poly.entity_id
_entity_poly.type
_entity_poly.pdbx_seq_one_letter_code
_entity_poly.pdbx_strand_id
1 'polypeptide(L)'
;MDQFSTAVVIVCLLAIGSSFAAGIRGGIFTLIFARLNIRLRNCLFRSLVSQETSFFDENRTGDLISRLTSDTTMVSDLVSQNINVFLRNTVKVTGVVVFMFSLSWQLSLVTFMGFPIIMMVSNIYGKYYKRLSKEVQNALARASNT
;
A
#
# COMPACT_ATOMS: atom_id res chain seq x y z
N MET A 1 19.81 -6.21 39.25
CA MET A 1 20.28 -5.09 38.40
C MET A 1 20.80 -5.60 37.05
N ASP A 2 21.55 -6.71 37.02
CA ASP A 2 22.18 -7.23 35.79
C ASP A 2 21.20 -7.74 34.72
N GLN A 3 20.15 -8.47 35.09
CA GLN A 3 19.13 -8.96 34.13
C GLN A 3 18.42 -7.82 33.39
N PHE A 4 18.19 -6.69 34.06
CA PHE A 4 17.59 -5.51 33.44
C PHE A 4 18.56 -4.84 32.47
N SER A 5 19.83 -4.69 32.87
CA SER A 5 20.89 -4.14 31.99
C SER A 5 21.07 -5.01 30.74
N THR A 6 21.12 -6.33 30.88
CA THR A 6 21.23 -7.26 29.75
C THR A 6 20.01 -7.17 28.82
N ALA A 7 18.80 -7.09 29.36
CA ALA A 7 17.59 -6.93 28.54
C ALA A 7 17.58 -5.61 27.76
N VAL A 8 17.98 -4.50 28.41
CA VAL A 8 18.09 -3.19 27.74
C VAL A 8 19.13 -3.23 26.62
N VAL A 9 20.28 -3.84 26.85
CA VAL A 9 21.33 -3.97 25.82
C VAL A 9 20.83 -4.79 24.62
N ILE A 10 20.12 -5.91 24.85
CA ILE A 10 19.56 -6.73 23.76
C ILE A 10 18.54 -5.95 22.94
N VAL A 11 17.62 -5.22 23.59
CA VAL A 11 16.63 -4.40 22.88
C VAL A 11 17.29 -3.28 22.08
N CYS A 12 18.30 -2.63 22.63
CA CYS A 12 19.07 -1.60 21.92
C CYS A 12 19.78 -2.17 20.68
N LEU A 13 20.43 -3.33 20.80
CA LEU A 13 21.09 -3.99 19.66
C LEU A 13 20.08 -4.38 18.57
N LEU A 14 18.93 -4.94 18.95
CA LEU A 14 17.85 -5.26 18.01
C LEU A 14 17.26 -4.00 17.35
N ALA A 15 17.11 -2.91 18.10
CA ALA A 15 16.62 -1.64 17.58
C ALA A 15 17.58 -1.02 16.54
N ILE A 16 18.88 -1.05 16.82
CA ILE A 16 19.91 -0.56 15.89
C ILE A 16 19.95 -1.44 14.63
N GLY A 17 19.97 -2.76 14.80
CA GLY A 17 19.97 -3.70 13.68
C GLY A 17 18.73 -3.57 12.80
N SER A 18 17.55 -3.45 13.40
CA SER A 18 16.28 -3.27 12.66
C SER A 18 16.20 -1.92 11.95
N SER A 19 16.75 -0.86 12.53
CA SER A 19 16.82 0.47 11.91
C SER A 19 17.73 0.46 10.68
N PHE A 20 18.88 -0.19 10.76
CA PHE A 20 19.80 -0.33 9.64
C PHE A 20 19.18 -1.15 8.50
N ALA A 21 18.58 -2.30 8.82
CA ALA A 21 17.84 -3.11 7.86
C ALA A 21 16.67 -2.34 7.22
N ALA A 22 16.00 -1.46 7.99
CA ALA A 22 14.95 -0.60 7.47
C ALA A 22 15.45 0.46 6.50
N GLY A 23 16.62 1.06 6.77
CA GLY A 23 17.29 1.98 5.85
C GLY A 23 17.64 1.30 4.53
N ILE A 24 18.31 0.15 4.57
CA ILE A 24 18.70 -0.61 3.37
C ILE A 24 17.46 -0.98 2.54
N ARG A 25 16.45 -1.57 3.19
CA ARG A 25 15.20 -1.94 2.51
C ARG A 25 14.53 -0.71 1.88
N GLY A 26 14.47 0.41 2.59
CA GLY A 26 13.94 1.67 2.06
C GLY A 26 14.67 2.11 0.79
N GLY A 27 16.01 2.12 0.81
CA GLY A 27 16.83 2.47 -0.35
C GLY A 27 16.61 1.54 -1.55
N ILE A 28 16.58 0.22 -1.33
CA ILE A 28 16.32 -0.77 -2.39
C ILE A 28 14.94 -0.55 -3.00
N PHE A 29 13.90 -0.32 -2.18
CA PHE A 29 12.56 -0.07 -2.69
C PHE A 29 12.51 1.21 -3.53
N THR A 30 13.15 2.30 -3.09
CA THR A 30 13.25 3.53 -3.89
C THR A 30 13.87 3.28 -5.27
N LEU A 31 14.93 2.48 -5.34
CA LEU A 31 15.55 2.13 -6.63
C LEU A 31 14.61 1.29 -7.51
N ILE A 32 13.92 0.31 -6.94
CA ILE A 32 12.94 -0.52 -7.65
C ILE A 32 11.81 0.36 -8.22
N PHE A 33 11.32 1.31 -7.44
CA PHE A 33 10.25 2.23 -7.84
C PHE A 33 10.67 3.16 -8.96
N ALA A 34 11.89 3.72 -8.89
CA ALA A 34 12.45 4.49 -9.99
C ALA A 34 12.50 3.68 -11.29
N ARG A 35 12.92 2.40 -11.23
CA ARG A 35 12.94 1.52 -12.40
C ARG A 35 11.54 1.19 -12.92
N LEU A 36 10.58 0.96 -12.02
CA LEU A 36 9.20 0.68 -12.38
C LEU A 36 8.58 1.86 -13.13
N ASN A 37 8.80 3.08 -12.66
CA ASN A 37 8.31 4.30 -13.32
C ASN A 37 8.87 4.43 -14.74
N ILE A 38 10.19 4.27 -14.91
CA ILE A 38 10.83 4.32 -16.23
C ILE A 38 10.25 3.25 -17.16
N ARG A 39 10.05 2.02 -16.66
CA ARG A 39 9.50 0.93 -17.46
C ARG A 39 8.05 1.20 -17.90
N LEU A 40 7.22 1.75 -17.03
CA LEU A 40 5.85 2.13 -17.35
C LEU A 40 5.81 3.23 -18.42
N ARG A 41 6.61 4.28 -18.25
CA ARG A 41 6.74 5.38 -19.23
C ARG A 41 7.21 4.87 -20.58
N ASN A 42 8.22 4.02 -20.62
CA ASN A 42 8.73 3.44 -21.87
C ASN A 42 7.70 2.54 -22.57
N CYS A 43 6.95 1.74 -21.82
CA CYS A 43 5.92 0.86 -22.38
C CYS A 43 4.79 1.69 -23.02
N LEU A 44 4.29 2.70 -22.31
CA LEU A 44 3.25 3.59 -22.85
C LEU A 44 3.76 4.43 -24.01
N PHE A 45 4.97 4.97 -23.92
CA PHE A 45 5.57 5.73 -25.02
C PHE A 45 5.68 4.88 -26.29
N ARG A 46 6.15 3.63 -26.16
CA ARG A 46 6.24 2.71 -27.29
C ARG A 46 4.87 2.41 -27.92
N SER A 47 3.84 2.22 -27.09
CA SER A 47 2.47 2.01 -27.55
C SER A 47 1.88 3.24 -28.23
N LEU A 48 2.26 4.44 -27.75
CA LEU A 48 1.77 5.71 -28.27
C LEU A 48 2.39 6.02 -29.64
N VAL A 49 3.69 5.72 -29.82
CA VAL A 49 4.38 5.89 -31.11
C VAL A 49 3.87 4.93 -32.19
N SER A 50 3.35 3.75 -31.82
CA SER A 50 2.75 2.80 -32.77
C SER A 50 1.31 3.14 -33.20
N GLN A 51 0.75 4.25 -32.71
CA GLN A 51 -0.65 4.62 -32.96
C GLN A 51 -0.82 5.35 -34.31
N GLU A 52 -2.00 5.21 -34.92
CA GLU A 52 -2.33 5.86 -36.20
C GLU A 52 -2.33 7.38 -36.12
N THR A 53 -2.05 8.06 -37.24
CA THR A 53 -2.01 9.53 -37.31
C THR A 53 -3.36 10.17 -36.98
N SER A 54 -4.47 9.52 -37.31
CA SER A 54 -5.83 9.98 -36.98
C SER A 54 -6.06 10.13 -35.47
N PHE A 55 -5.36 9.36 -34.64
CA PHE A 55 -5.45 9.48 -33.17
C PHE A 55 -4.85 10.80 -32.67
N PHE A 56 -3.79 11.28 -33.33
CA PHE A 56 -3.10 12.52 -32.99
C PHE A 56 -3.81 13.76 -33.53
N ASP A 57 -4.65 13.61 -34.56
CA ASP A 57 -5.51 14.70 -35.04
C ASP A 57 -6.66 14.98 -34.06
N GLU A 58 -7.18 13.95 -33.40
CA GLU A 58 -8.27 14.07 -32.40
C GLU A 58 -7.75 14.43 -30.99
N ASN A 59 -6.53 14.02 -30.64
CA ASN A 59 -5.95 14.24 -29.31
C ASN A 59 -4.75 15.19 -29.35
N ARG A 60 -4.81 16.29 -28.59
CA ARG A 60 -3.69 17.24 -28.48
C ARG A 60 -2.44 16.55 -27.93
N THR A 61 -1.33 16.66 -28.66
CA THR A 61 -0.03 16.09 -28.25
C THR A 61 0.40 16.55 -26.85
N GLY A 62 0.11 17.80 -26.48
CA GLY A 62 0.41 18.33 -25.13
C GLY A 62 -0.30 17.58 -24.01
N ASP A 63 -1.58 17.24 -24.21
CA ASP A 63 -2.38 16.50 -23.22
C ASP A 63 -1.89 15.05 -23.10
N LEU A 64 -1.52 14.43 -24.23
CA LEU A 64 -0.94 13.08 -24.24
C LEU A 64 0.38 13.01 -23.48
N ILE A 65 1.27 13.99 -23.67
CA ILE A 65 2.56 14.06 -22.95
C ILE A 65 2.35 14.33 -21.45
N SER A 66 1.39 15.19 -21.12
CA SER A 66 1.01 15.47 -19.73
C SER A 66 0.52 14.20 -19.04
N ARG A 67 -0.41 13.46 -19.64
CA ARG A 67 -0.91 12.18 -19.11
C ARG A 67 0.17 11.10 -19.06
N LEU A 68 1.00 11.01 -20.10
CA LEU A 68 2.13 10.08 -20.12
C LEU A 68 3.11 10.32 -18.98
N THR A 69 3.24 11.56 -18.48
CA THR A 69 4.16 11.88 -17.39
C THR A 69 3.44 11.89 -16.04
N SER A 70 2.38 12.68 -15.89
CA SER A 70 1.65 12.86 -14.63
C SER A 70 0.94 11.58 -14.21
N ASP A 71 0.08 11.01 -15.05
CA ASP A 71 -0.70 9.82 -14.70
C ASP A 71 0.23 8.63 -14.44
N THR A 72 1.31 8.47 -15.22
CA THR A 72 2.26 7.36 -15.00
C THR A 72 3.04 7.51 -13.72
N THR A 73 3.47 8.73 -13.34
CA THR A 73 4.12 8.97 -12.05
C THR A 73 3.16 8.68 -10.90
N MET A 74 1.94 9.21 -10.95
CA MET A 74 0.93 8.96 -9.92
C MET A 74 0.60 7.48 -9.78
N VAL A 75 0.38 6.76 -10.89
CA VAL A 75 0.12 5.31 -10.85
C VAL A 75 1.33 4.55 -10.31
N SER A 76 2.54 4.91 -10.75
CA SER A 76 3.78 4.27 -10.26
C SER A 76 3.93 4.44 -8.76
N ASP A 77 3.70 5.64 -8.23
CA ASP A 77 3.85 5.97 -6.82
C ASP A 77 2.81 5.25 -5.97
N LEU A 78 1.55 5.26 -6.41
CA LEU A 78 0.46 4.55 -5.74
C LEU A 78 0.74 3.04 -5.70
N VAL A 79 1.12 2.44 -6.83
CA VAL A 79 1.45 1.00 -6.90
C VAL A 79 2.63 0.69 -5.99
N SER A 80 3.67 1.53 -6.04
CA SER A 80 4.89 1.38 -5.25
C SER A 80 4.61 1.40 -3.75
N GLN A 81 3.86 2.40 -3.28
CA GLN A 81 3.53 2.54 -1.87
C GLN A 81 2.63 1.38 -1.39
N ASN A 82 1.61 1.02 -2.17
CA ASN A 82 0.72 -0.08 -1.81
C ASN A 82 1.46 -1.42 -1.77
N ILE A 83 2.34 -1.71 -2.72
CA ILE A 83 3.16 -2.93 -2.72
C ILE A 83 4.09 -2.96 -1.51
N ASN A 84 4.76 -1.84 -1.19
CA ASN A 84 5.63 -1.76 -0.02
C ASN A 84 4.88 -2.08 1.27
N VAL A 85 3.74 -1.43 1.46
CA VAL A 85 2.90 -1.60 2.65
C VAL A 85 2.35 -3.01 2.72
N PHE A 86 1.83 -3.53 1.61
CA PHE A 86 1.31 -4.88 1.50
C PHE A 86 2.38 -5.91 1.87
N LEU A 87 3.54 -5.87 1.22
CA LEU A 87 4.62 -6.84 1.47
C LEU A 87 5.09 -6.79 2.92
N ARG A 88 5.26 -5.58 3.48
CA ARG A 88 5.64 -5.38 4.88
C ARG A 88 4.60 -5.96 5.83
N ASN A 89 3.33 -5.68 5.59
CA ASN A 89 2.26 -6.15 6.45
C ASN A 89 2.09 -7.66 6.35
N THR A 90 2.20 -8.24 5.16
CA THR A 90 2.17 -9.69 4.95
C THR A 90 3.30 -10.38 5.71
N VAL A 91 4.54 -9.91 5.60
CA VAL A 91 5.67 -10.47 6.35
C VAL A 91 5.45 -10.35 7.87
N LYS A 92 4.97 -9.20 8.34
CA LYS A 92 4.67 -8.99 9.77
C LYS A 92 3.58 -9.94 10.26
N VAL A 93 2.47 -10.04 9.54
CA VAL A 93 1.34 -10.91 9.90
C VAL A 93 1.80 -12.35 9.94
N THR A 94 2.46 -12.83 8.88
CA THR A 94 2.98 -14.20 8.84
C THR A 94 3.96 -14.45 9.98
N GLY A 95 4.88 -13.53 10.25
CA GLY A 95 5.85 -13.65 11.34
C GLY A 95 5.18 -13.73 12.72
N VAL A 96 4.20 -12.86 12.99
CA VAL A 96 3.43 -12.87 14.25
C VAL A 96 2.63 -14.16 14.38
N VAL A 97 1.95 -14.59 13.32
CA VAL A 97 1.15 -15.82 13.33
C VAL A 97 2.04 -17.02 13.63
N VAL A 98 3.15 -17.19 12.90
CA VAL A 98 4.10 -18.29 13.14
C VAL A 98 4.63 -18.24 14.57
N PHE A 99 5.06 -17.07 15.05
CA PHE A 99 5.56 -16.92 16.41
C PHE A 99 4.53 -17.28 17.48
N MET A 100 3.29 -16.85 17.33
CA MET A 100 2.19 -17.18 18.25
C MET A 100 1.92 -18.70 18.28
N PHE A 101 1.83 -19.34 17.12
CA PHE A 101 1.62 -20.78 17.02
C PHE A 101 2.78 -21.59 17.60
N SER A 102 4.03 -21.14 17.42
CA SER A 102 5.21 -21.77 18.01
C SER A 102 5.24 -21.70 19.54
N LEU A 103 4.70 -20.63 20.14
CA LEU A 103 4.65 -20.47 21.59
C LEU A 103 3.58 -21.37 22.24
N SER A 104 2.35 -21.25 21.74
CA SER A 104 1.23 -22.09 22.18
C SER A 104 0.11 -22.03 21.15
N TRP A 105 -0.24 -23.19 20.60
CA TRP A 105 -1.34 -23.30 19.64
C TRP A 105 -2.72 -23.04 20.29
N GLN A 106 -2.89 -23.33 21.59
CA GLN A 106 -4.16 -23.17 22.31
C GLN A 106 -4.54 -21.69 22.49
N LEU A 107 -3.64 -20.87 23.04
CA LEU A 107 -3.86 -19.42 23.20
C LEU A 107 -4.04 -18.71 21.85
N SER A 108 -3.32 -19.17 20.82
CA SER A 108 -3.45 -18.64 19.46
C SER A 108 -4.86 -18.85 18.93
N LEU A 109 -5.41 -20.07 19.02
CA LEU A 109 -6.78 -20.36 18.57
C LEU A 109 -7.84 -19.54 19.29
N VAL A 110 -7.70 -19.35 20.61
CA VAL A 110 -8.60 -18.47 21.38
C VAL A 110 -8.56 -17.05 20.85
N THR A 111 -7.38 -16.55 20.49
CA THR A 111 -7.21 -15.21 19.91
C THR A 111 -7.85 -15.12 18.52
N PHE A 112 -7.70 -16.16 17.70
CA PHE A 112 -8.35 -16.26 16.39
C PHE A 112 -9.89 -16.29 16.49
N MET A 113 -10.45 -16.85 17.55
CA MET A 113 -11.89 -16.84 17.80
C MET A 113 -12.46 -15.42 18.03
N GLY A 114 -11.62 -14.45 18.41
CA GLY A 114 -12.01 -13.03 18.48
C GLY A 114 -12.13 -12.34 17.11
N PHE A 115 -11.40 -12.80 16.10
CA PHE A 115 -11.45 -12.23 14.74
C PHE A 115 -12.85 -12.23 14.10
N PRO A 116 -13.65 -13.31 14.12
CA PRO A 116 -14.99 -13.29 13.52
C PRO A 116 -15.92 -12.27 14.16
N ILE A 117 -15.82 -12.03 15.47
CA ILE A 117 -16.61 -11.02 16.16
C ILE A 117 -16.26 -9.62 15.63
N ILE A 118 -14.97 -9.31 15.56
CA ILE A 118 -14.48 -8.03 15.02
C ILE A 118 -14.87 -7.86 13.55
N MET A 119 -14.80 -8.94 12.77
CA MET A 119 -15.18 -8.95 11.35
C MET A 119 -16.68 -8.71 11.17
N MET A 120 -17.53 -9.27 12.03
CA MET A 120 -18.98 -9.03 11.99
C MET A 120 -19.32 -7.57 12.28
N VAL A 121 -18.72 -7.00 13.34
CA VAL A 121 -18.89 -5.58 13.69
C VAL A 121 -18.39 -4.69 12.56
N SER A 122 -17.17 -4.93 12.05
CA SER A 122 -16.61 -4.17 10.92
C SER A 122 -17.49 -4.20 9.68
N ASN A 123 -18.13 -5.33 9.36
CA ASN A 123 -19.04 -5.42 8.22
C ASN A 123 -20.30 -4.57 8.37
N ILE A 124 -20.88 -4.51 9.58
CA ILE A 124 -22.05 -3.68 9.87
C ILE A 124 -21.69 -2.21 9.75
N TYR A 125 -20.61 -1.79 10.42
CA TYR A 125 -20.11 -0.42 10.34
C TYR A 125 -19.71 -0.02 8.91
N GLY A 126 -19.06 -0.91 8.16
CA GLY A 126 -18.66 -0.68 6.78
C GLY A 126 -19.86 -0.47 5.84
N LYS A 127 -20.93 -1.27 6.01
CA LYS A 127 -22.18 -1.07 5.24
C LYS A 127 -22.85 0.26 5.59
N TYR A 128 -22.89 0.62 6.87
CA TYR A 128 -23.42 1.90 7.32
C TYR A 128 -22.63 3.08 6.73
N TYR A 129 -21.30 3.05 6.86
CA TYR A 129 -20.41 4.08 6.33
C TYR A 129 -20.58 4.26 4.81
N LYS A 130 -20.64 3.15 4.05
CA LYS A 130 -20.83 3.19 2.59
C LYS A 130 -22.18 3.81 2.20
N ARG A 131 -23.23 3.59 2.98
CA ARG A 131 -24.55 4.24 2.75
C ARG A 131 -24.46 5.73 3.00
N LEU A 132 -23.87 6.14 4.12
CA LEU A 132 -23.68 7.55 4.46
C LEU A 132 -22.84 8.28 3.41
N SER A 133 -21.74 7.70 2.95
CA SER A 133 -20.91 8.31 1.89
C SER A 133 -21.68 8.50 0.58
N LYS A 134 -22.55 7.53 0.21
CA LYS A 134 -23.43 7.68 -0.97
C LYS A 134 -24.44 8.80 -0.79
N GLU A 135 -25.03 8.92 0.40
CA GLU A 135 -26.02 9.96 0.70
C GLU A 135 -25.40 11.36 0.67
N VAL A 136 -24.21 11.52 1.25
CA VAL A 136 -23.42 12.76 1.18
C VAL A 136 -23.08 13.11 -0.27
N GLN A 137 -22.61 12.15 -1.07
CA GLN A 137 -22.33 12.38 -2.49
C GLN A 137 -23.59 12.78 -3.27
N ASN A 138 -24.73 12.15 -3.00
CA ASN A 138 -26.00 12.48 -3.65
C ASN A 138 -26.50 13.88 -3.26
N ALA A 139 -26.35 14.28 -2.00
CA ALA A 139 -26.72 15.61 -1.53
C ALA A 139 -25.83 16.70 -2.17
N LEU A 140 -24.52 16.46 -2.24
CA LEU A 140 -23.57 17.33 -2.94
C LEU A 140 -23.90 17.47 -4.43
N ALA A 141 -24.24 16.35 -5.11
CA ALA A 141 -24.63 16.38 -6.52
C ALA A 141 -25.93 17.18 -6.76
N ARG A 142 -26.88 17.14 -5.82
CA ARG A 142 -28.11 17.94 -5.91
C ARG A 142 -27.83 19.43 -5.72
N ALA A 143 -27.01 19.80 -4.75
CA ALA A 143 -26.64 21.19 -4.50
C ALA A 143 -25.77 21.79 -5.62
N SER A 144 -24.97 20.98 -6.31
CA SER A 144 -24.19 21.40 -7.48
C SER A 144 -25.03 21.56 -8.75
N ASN A 145 -26.25 21.01 -8.79
CA ASN A 145 -27.17 21.06 -9.93
C ASN A 145 -28.28 22.12 -9.79
N THR A 146 -28.27 22.91 -8.71
CA THR A 146 -29.14 24.07 -8.47
C THR A 146 -28.33 25.35 -8.47
#